data_AF-A0A9C8GLJ8-F1
#
_entry.id   AF-A0A9C8GLJ8-F1
#
_cell.length_a   1.000
_cell.length_b   1.000
_cell.length_c   1.000
_cell.angle_alpha   90.00
_cell.angle_beta   90.00
_cell.angle_gamma   90.00
#
_symmetry.space_group_name_H-M   'P 1'
#
loop_
_entity.id
_entity.type
_entity.pdbx_description
1 polymer ?
#
loop_
_entity_poly.entity_id
_entity_poly.type
_entity_poly.pdbx_seq_one_letter_code
_entity_poly.pdbx_strand_id
1 'polypeptide(L)'
;SDISGHEAKAPALDADNRGWSHLAQRIATAVFFHSFSAEDGGKEHPFEKGVSLPYVKLATMRSDAIPALVTDVLQKLSNELWYLNTRGDVYFFSRIPNLNRMILDKKELFNETYEDEMRRIIQAEIGRKFSAYLWPSLESGGNAIPDHRDLKLVVLRPDDAGSQIPQWIERHGEGFREYKNTLFFALADVGAFAKLREDVKTTLALQEIKAGIDSGETPQLETRRDEIQRRLQSIRRDFSYNVRRMYHTLQIGERRVDLGQPVTGNESLSNWYWRELTSMDVGEIVTQIGHRALTAKFLAQNEHVAVSVVLDQFYKNPELPAPAEPGVVARAIQLGVESGAFGLAELRDGEIDPETLKYQETIPLDALTFEPGVVLVAKAVCGALRAQMAPEMALDEPSPPSTRADVEVPEAETGVAITRPAVEPSTGERYRRVRLVIAGVPAGKIADVNRGILMPINRAVGDFEFTIEIEIEIDVTSEEGLSKAVLEHTIKETVRQIGARVVDEQLE
;
A
#
# COMPACT_ATOMS: atom_id res chain seq x y z
N SER A 1 -18.58 -24.70 -41.77
CA SER A 1 -18.31 -26.10 -41.38
C SER A 1 -16.94 -26.15 -40.73
N ASP A 2 -16.73 -26.93 -39.66
CA ASP A 2 -15.40 -27.02 -39.02
C ASP A 2 -14.48 -28.04 -39.70
N ILE A 3 -15.04 -29.14 -40.20
CA ILE A 3 -14.26 -30.36 -40.53
C ILE A 3 -13.98 -30.49 -42.03
N SER A 4 -15.00 -30.33 -42.88
CA SER A 4 -14.89 -30.57 -44.32
C SER A 4 -15.79 -29.64 -45.14
N GLY A 5 -15.37 -29.36 -46.38
CA GLY A 5 -16.02 -28.43 -47.31
C GLY A 5 -15.04 -27.35 -47.81
N HIS A 6 -15.39 -26.68 -48.90
CA HIS A 6 -14.51 -25.67 -49.51
C HIS A 6 -14.25 -24.45 -48.60
N GLU A 7 -15.22 -24.09 -47.76
CA GLU A 7 -15.12 -23.01 -46.78
C GLU A 7 -14.99 -23.54 -45.34
N ALA A 8 -14.51 -24.77 -45.18
CA ALA A 8 -14.36 -25.33 -43.84
C ALA A 8 -13.07 -24.87 -43.17
N LYS A 9 -13.12 -24.68 -41.85
CA LYS A 9 -12.00 -24.12 -41.07
C LYS A 9 -10.75 -25.01 -41.10
N ALA A 10 -10.89 -26.32 -40.92
CA ALA A 10 -9.74 -27.22 -40.95
C ALA A 10 -9.03 -27.24 -42.33
N PRO A 11 -9.73 -27.37 -43.48
CA PRO A 11 -9.13 -27.17 -44.80
C PRO A 11 -8.54 -25.78 -45.04
N ALA A 12 -9.16 -24.71 -44.53
CA ALA A 12 -8.62 -23.35 -44.64
C ALA A 12 -7.26 -23.24 -43.91
N LEU A 13 -7.15 -23.79 -42.70
CA LEU A 13 -5.90 -23.84 -41.96
C LEU A 13 -4.80 -24.62 -42.70
N ASP A 14 -5.16 -25.75 -43.35
CA ASP A 14 -4.23 -26.50 -44.19
C ASP A 14 -3.81 -25.71 -45.44
N ALA A 15 -4.70 -24.92 -46.03
CA ALA A 15 -4.40 -24.07 -47.19
C ALA A 15 -3.41 -22.95 -46.85
N ASP A 16 -3.57 -22.34 -45.68
CA ASP A 16 -2.66 -21.33 -45.12
C ASP A 16 -1.31 -21.94 -44.71
N ASN A 17 -1.28 -23.25 -44.42
CA ASN A 17 -0.10 -23.98 -43.96
C ASN A 17 0.19 -25.19 -44.87
N ARG A 18 0.57 -24.93 -46.13
CA ARG A 18 0.79 -26.00 -47.14
C ARG A 18 1.71 -27.13 -46.70
N GLY A 19 2.67 -26.86 -45.82
CA GLY A 19 3.60 -27.85 -45.24
C GLY A 19 2.94 -28.86 -44.30
N TRP A 20 1.66 -28.69 -43.95
CA TRP A 20 0.92 -29.63 -43.11
C TRP A 20 0.32 -30.80 -43.90
N SER A 21 0.31 -30.76 -45.23
CA SER A 21 -0.15 -31.88 -46.07
C SER A 21 -1.54 -32.42 -45.66
N HIS A 22 -2.50 -31.51 -45.45
CA HIS A 22 -3.87 -31.80 -45.01
C HIS A 22 -3.99 -32.40 -43.59
N LEU A 23 -2.99 -32.19 -42.73
CA LEU A 23 -2.99 -32.74 -41.38
C LEU A 23 -4.14 -32.18 -40.53
N ALA A 24 -4.51 -30.91 -40.69
CA ALA A 24 -5.58 -30.32 -39.89
C ALA A 24 -6.94 -30.96 -40.21
N GLN A 25 -7.26 -31.13 -41.50
CA GLN A 25 -8.44 -31.86 -41.94
C GLN A 25 -8.43 -33.32 -41.46
N ARG A 26 -7.28 -34.00 -41.51
CA ARG A 26 -7.15 -35.40 -41.06
C ARG A 26 -7.37 -35.53 -39.55
N ILE A 27 -6.81 -34.64 -38.75
CA ILE A 27 -7.02 -34.58 -37.30
C ILE A 27 -8.49 -34.32 -37.00
N ALA A 28 -9.10 -33.30 -37.61
CA ALA A 28 -10.51 -32.98 -37.42
C ALA A 28 -11.42 -34.17 -37.79
N THR A 29 -11.12 -34.87 -38.89
CA THR A 29 -11.86 -36.06 -39.33
C THR A 29 -11.73 -37.21 -38.33
N ALA A 30 -10.52 -37.49 -37.84
CA ALA A 30 -10.28 -38.53 -36.85
C ALA A 30 -11.04 -38.25 -35.56
N VAL A 31 -10.92 -37.02 -35.03
CA VAL A 31 -11.64 -36.61 -33.82
C VAL A 31 -13.16 -36.71 -34.02
N PHE A 32 -13.69 -36.26 -35.16
CA PHE A 32 -15.11 -36.37 -35.47
C PHE A 32 -15.58 -37.82 -35.45
N PHE A 33 -14.85 -38.72 -36.11
CA PHE A 33 -15.20 -40.14 -36.14
C PHE A 33 -15.27 -40.73 -34.72
N HIS A 34 -14.26 -40.46 -33.89
CA HIS A 34 -14.23 -40.91 -32.49
C HIS A 34 -15.28 -40.25 -31.59
N SER A 35 -15.78 -39.07 -31.96
CA SER A 35 -16.82 -38.37 -31.18
C SER A 35 -18.19 -39.02 -31.29
N PHE A 36 -18.48 -39.71 -32.40
CA PHE A 36 -19.79 -40.28 -32.70
C PHE A 36 -19.79 -41.80 -32.86
N SER A 37 -18.63 -42.42 -33.12
CA SER A 37 -18.51 -43.87 -33.35
C SER A 37 -18.02 -44.65 -32.14
N ALA A 38 -17.54 -43.96 -31.09
CA ALA A 38 -17.20 -44.61 -29.83
C ALA A 38 -18.49 -44.97 -29.08
N GLU A 39 -18.61 -46.23 -28.64
CA GLU A 39 -19.68 -46.63 -27.71
C GLU A 39 -19.52 -45.85 -26.39
N ASP A 40 -20.63 -45.36 -25.84
CA ASP A 40 -20.64 -44.85 -24.46
C ASP A 40 -20.28 -46.03 -23.56
N GLY A 41 -19.12 -46.01 -22.89
CA GLY A 41 -18.57 -47.16 -22.15
C GLY A 41 -19.36 -47.62 -20.91
N GLY A 42 -20.61 -47.19 -20.78
CA GLY A 42 -21.49 -47.56 -19.68
C GLY A 42 -21.01 -47.03 -18.32
N LYS A 43 -21.61 -47.56 -17.24
CA LYS A 43 -21.27 -47.17 -15.86
C LYS A 43 -19.99 -47.82 -15.33
N GLU A 44 -19.54 -48.92 -15.93
CA GLU A 44 -18.43 -49.74 -15.42
C GLU A 44 -17.07 -49.34 -16.01
N HIS A 45 -17.02 -48.85 -17.25
CA HIS A 45 -15.83 -48.29 -17.88
C HIS A 45 -16.21 -47.06 -18.70
N PRO A 46 -16.38 -45.87 -18.10
CA PRO A 46 -16.79 -44.67 -18.82
C PRO A 46 -15.68 -44.23 -19.78
N PHE A 47 -15.57 -44.88 -20.94
CA PHE A 47 -14.87 -44.32 -22.08
C PHE A 47 -15.69 -43.14 -22.56
N GLU A 48 -15.09 -41.99 -22.38
CA GLU A 48 -15.66 -40.72 -22.75
C GLU A 48 -15.66 -40.58 -24.27
N LYS A 49 -16.81 -40.21 -24.88
CA LYS A 49 -16.88 -39.89 -26.31
C LYS A 49 -15.78 -38.90 -26.69
N GLY A 50 -14.97 -39.26 -27.69
CA GLY A 50 -13.82 -38.47 -28.14
C GLY A 50 -12.55 -39.30 -28.31
N VAL A 51 -11.43 -38.61 -28.45
CA VAL A 51 -10.11 -39.21 -28.69
C VAL A 51 -9.01 -38.46 -27.94
N SER A 52 -8.06 -39.18 -27.34
CA SER A 52 -6.90 -38.58 -26.69
C SER A 52 -5.76 -38.35 -27.69
N LEU A 53 -4.82 -37.45 -27.34
CA LEU A 53 -3.70 -37.09 -28.22
C LEU A 53 -2.90 -38.31 -28.75
N PRO A 54 -2.57 -39.34 -27.95
CA PRO A 54 -1.89 -40.53 -28.47
C PRO A 54 -2.67 -41.25 -29.58
N TYR A 55 -3.99 -41.34 -29.46
CA TYR A 55 -4.84 -41.95 -30.47
C TYR A 55 -5.00 -41.06 -31.71
N VAL A 56 -5.06 -39.74 -31.55
CA VAL A 56 -5.00 -38.80 -32.68
C VAL A 56 -3.69 -38.99 -33.44
N LYS A 57 -2.55 -39.08 -32.75
CA LYS A 57 -1.25 -39.37 -33.37
C LYS A 57 -1.29 -40.69 -34.11
N LEU A 58 -1.79 -41.76 -33.49
CA LEU A 58 -1.90 -43.07 -34.14
C LEU A 58 -2.76 -43.01 -35.41
N ALA A 59 -3.94 -42.39 -35.35
CA ALA A 59 -4.88 -42.30 -36.46
C ALA A 59 -4.39 -41.40 -37.61
N THR A 60 -3.53 -40.42 -37.30
CA THR A 60 -3.08 -39.40 -38.26
C THR A 60 -1.61 -39.50 -38.63
N MET A 61 -0.84 -40.45 -38.08
CA MET A 61 0.56 -40.61 -38.45
C MET A 61 0.71 -41.01 -39.92
N ARG A 62 1.72 -40.47 -40.58
CA ARG A 62 2.20 -40.90 -41.90
C ARG A 62 3.72 -41.00 -41.83
N SER A 63 4.33 -41.72 -42.76
CA SER A 63 5.78 -41.92 -42.81
C SER A 63 6.58 -40.62 -42.92
N ASP A 64 5.96 -39.56 -43.41
CA ASP A 64 6.50 -38.21 -43.65
C ASP A 64 6.08 -37.19 -42.58
N ALA A 65 5.25 -37.57 -41.60
CA ALA A 65 4.73 -36.66 -40.58
C ALA A 65 5.59 -36.62 -39.31
N ILE A 66 5.80 -35.42 -38.76
CA ILE A 66 6.50 -35.22 -37.49
C ILE A 66 5.48 -35.35 -36.34
N PRO A 67 5.66 -36.24 -35.35
CA PRO A 67 4.69 -36.41 -34.25
C PRO A 67 4.42 -35.14 -33.42
N ALA A 68 5.40 -34.25 -33.30
CA ALA A 68 5.23 -32.95 -32.64
C ALA A 68 4.23 -32.07 -33.38
N LEU A 69 4.28 -32.05 -34.72
CA LEU A 69 3.38 -31.26 -35.57
C LEU A 69 1.91 -31.65 -35.36
N VAL A 70 1.61 -32.93 -35.12
CA VAL A 70 0.24 -33.37 -34.79
C VAL A 70 -0.27 -32.71 -33.52
N THR A 71 0.61 -32.51 -32.53
CA THR A 71 0.27 -31.86 -31.26
C THR A 71 -0.04 -30.39 -31.50
N ASP A 72 0.84 -29.70 -32.23
CA ASP A 72 0.70 -28.26 -32.52
C ASP A 72 -0.56 -27.98 -33.35
N VAL A 73 -0.81 -28.78 -34.39
CA VAL A 73 -1.99 -28.63 -35.25
C VAL A 73 -3.28 -28.96 -34.49
N LEU A 74 -3.29 -29.98 -33.63
CA LEU A 74 -4.45 -30.26 -32.78
C LEU A 74 -4.73 -29.10 -31.81
N GLN A 75 -3.70 -28.52 -31.21
CA GLN A 75 -3.85 -27.36 -30.34
C GLN A 75 -4.39 -26.14 -31.10
N LYS A 76 -3.88 -25.88 -32.31
CA LYS A 76 -4.42 -24.83 -33.19
C LYS A 76 -5.89 -25.08 -33.54
N LEU A 77 -6.26 -26.31 -33.91
CA LEU A 77 -7.66 -26.66 -34.17
C LEU A 77 -8.54 -26.44 -32.95
N SER A 78 -8.08 -26.80 -31.75
CA SER A 78 -8.82 -26.57 -30.50
C SER A 78 -9.10 -25.09 -30.21
N ASN A 79 -8.31 -24.18 -30.79
CA ASN A 79 -8.47 -22.73 -30.63
C ASN A 79 -9.25 -22.07 -31.78
N GLU A 80 -9.40 -22.75 -32.93
CA GLU A 80 -10.01 -22.20 -34.15
C GLU A 80 -11.41 -22.75 -34.44
N LEU A 81 -11.62 -24.03 -34.13
CA LEU A 81 -12.86 -24.74 -34.43
C LEU A 81 -13.95 -24.42 -33.39
N TRP A 82 -15.16 -24.18 -33.88
CA TRP A 82 -16.29 -23.79 -33.04
C TRP A 82 -16.89 -24.94 -32.25
N TYR A 83 -16.81 -26.17 -32.74
CA TYR A 83 -17.49 -27.32 -32.16
C TYR A 83 -16.54 -28.37 -31.58
N LEU A 84 -15.23 -28.16 -31.75
CA LEU A 84 -14.20 -29.00 -31.12
C LEU A 84 -14.06 -28.61 -29.65
N ASN A 85 -14.37 -29.54 -28.77
CA ASN A 85 -14.34 -29.40 -27.33
C ASN A 85 -13.30 -30.34 -26.72
N THR A 86 -12.88 -30.02 -25.49
CA THR A 86 -11.93 -30.83 -24.72
C THR A 86 -12.50 -31.09 -23.33
N ARG A 87 -12.36 -32.33 -22.84
CA ARG A 87 -12.63 -32.71 -21.45
C ARG A 87 -11.48 -33.58 -20.97
N GLY A 88 -10.76 -33.12 -19.95
CA GLY A 88 -9.49 -33.75 -19.56
C GLY A 88 -8.48 -33.71 -20.72
N ASP A 89 -7.99 -34.87 -21.13
CA ASP A 89 -7.07 -35.10 -22.24
C ASP A 89 -7.77 -35.58 -23.54
N VAL A 90 -9.10 -35.60 -23.54
CA VAL A 90 -9.93 -36.10 -24.64
C VAL A 90 -10.54 -34.95 -25.45
N TYR A 91 -10.40 -35.04 -26.77
CA TYR A 91 -10.95 -34.11 -27.76
C TYR A 91 -12.18 -34.70 -28.43
N PHE A 92 -13.24 -33.90 -28.60
CA PHE A 92 -14.48 -34.36 -29.25
C PHE A 92 -15.25 -33.23 -29.92
N PHE A 93 -15.94 -33.53 -31.01
CA PHE A 93 -16.94 -32.65 -31.59
C PHE A 93 -18.28 -32.79 -30.87
N SER A 94 -18.91 -31.67 -30.57
CA SER A 94 -20.25 -31.64 -30.00
C SER A 94 -21.10 -30.57 -30.67
N ARG A 95 -22.42 -30.64 -30.47
CA ARG A 95 -23.34 -29.56 -30.92
C ARG A 95 -23.23 -28.30 -30.08
N ILE A 96 -22.52 -28.36 -28.94
CA ILE A 96 -22.31 -27.24 -28.04
C ILE A 96 -21.03 -26.52 -28.49
N PRO A 97 -21.11 -25.20 -28.78
CA PRO A 97 -19.93 -24.43 -29.14
C PRO A 97 -18.84 -24.47 -28.07
N ASN A 98 -17.59 -24.43 -28.50
CA ASN A 98 -16.42 -24.29 -27.67
C ASN A 98 -16.43 -22.90 -27.03
N LEU A 99 -16.62 -22.88 -25.71
CA LEU A 99 -16.70 -21.66 -24.93
C LEU A 99 -15.45 -20.79 -25.08
N ASN A 100 -14.25 -21.38 -25.11
CA ASN A 100 -13.00 -20.62 -25.26
C ASN A 100 -12.94 -19.93 -26.63
N ARG A 101 -13.31 -20.63 -27.70
CA ARG A 101 -13.37 -20.04 -29.04
C ARG A 101 -14.38 -18.90 -29.10
N MET A 102 -15.57 -19.12 -28.56
CA MET A 102 -16.63 -18.11 -28.55
C MET A 102 -16.21 -16.87 -27.74
N ILE A 103 -15.53 -17.05 -26.60
CA ILE A 103 -14.94 -15.93 -25.84
C ILE A 103 -13.94 -15.17 -26.71
N LEU A 104 -13.03 -15.84 -27.41
CA LEU A 104 -12.06 -15.19 -28.29
C LEU A 104 -12.75 -14.36 -29.37
N ASP A 105 -13.72 -14.95 -30.08
CA ASP A 105 -14.46 -14.25 -31.14
C ASP A 105 -15.24 -13.03 -30.60
N LYS A 106 -15.83 -13.15 -29.40
CA LYS A 106 -16.50 -12.01 -28.75
C LYS A 106 -15.53 -10.95 -28.26
N LYS A 107 -14.34 -11.32 -27.76
CA LYS A 107 -13.32 -10.36 -27.30
C LYS A 107 -12.87 -9.41 -28.40
N GLU A 108 -12.79 -9.87 -29.64
CA GLU A 108 -12.43 -9.02 -30.79
C GLU A 108 -13.42 -7.87 -31.00
N LEU A 109 -14.70 -8.06 -30.64
CA LEU A 109 -15.72 -7.00 -30.70
C LEU A 109 -15.50 -5.89 -29.66
N PHE A 110 -14.72 -6.18 -28.61
CA PHE A 110 -14.45 -5.24 -27.51
C PHE A 110 -13.07 -4.58 -27.60
N ASN A 111 -12.42 -4.62 -28.77
CA ASN A 111 -11.11 -3.98 -28.96
C ASN A 111 -11.17 -2.45 -28.80
N GLU A 112 -12.30 -1.83 -29.14
CA GLU A 112 -12.48 -0.37 -29.10
C GLU A 112 -13.45 0.10 -28.00
N THR A 113 -14.18 -0.81 -27.36
CA THR A 113 -15.28 -0.49 -26.42
C THR A 113 -15.01 -0.89 -24.97
N TYR A 114 -13.81 -1.39 -24.66
CA TYR A 114 -13.46 -1.84 -23.29
C TYR A 114 -13.17 -0.69 -22.30
N GLU A 115 -12.86 0.52 -22.80
CA GLU A 115 -12.39 1.63 -21.95
C GLU A 115 -13.41 2.04 -20.90
N ASP A 116 -14.70 2.08 -21.24
CA ASP A 116 -15.75 2.50 -20.31
C ASP A 116 -15.89 1.54 -19.12
N GLU A 117 -15.82 0.24 -19.38
CA GLU A 117 -15.90 -0.77 -18.32
C GLU A 117 -14.62 -0.77 -17.48
N MET A 118 -13.45 -0.62 -18.12
CA MET A 118 -12.19 -0.44 -17.40
C MET A 118 -12.23 0.79 -16.49
N ARG A 119 -12.78 1.91 -16.98
CA ARG A 119 -12.95 3.13 -16.20
C ARG A 119 -13.81 2.89 -14.97
N ARG A 120 -14.93 2.17 -15.11
CA ARG A 120 -15.81 1.79 -13.98
C ARG A 120 -15.10 0.92 -12.97
N ILE A 121 -14.34 -0.08 -13.41
CA ILE A 121 -13.57 -0.97 -12.55
C ILE A 121 -12.54 -0.17 -11.74
N ILE A 122 -11.77 0.70 -12.40
CA ILE A 122 -10.78 1.55 -11.71
C ILE A 122 -11.47 2.51 -10.74
N GLN A 123 -12.57 3.15 -11.17
CA GLN A 123 -13.34 4.07 -10.33
C GLN A 123 -13.89 3.41 -9.06
N ALA A 124 -14.29 2.14 -9.13
CA ALA A 124 -14.76 1.37 -7.98
C ALA A 124 -13.66 1.09 -6.96
N GLU A 125 -12.40 1.00 -7.40
CA GLU A 125 -11.24 0.80 -6.52
C GLU A 125 -10.73 2.11 -5.89
N ILE A 126 -11.18 3.28 -6.36
CA ILE A 126 -10.81 4.57 -5.78
C ILE A 126 -11.61 4.82 -4.50
N GLY A 127 -10.93 4.76 -3.35
CA GLY A 127 -11.50 5.06 -2.04
C GLY A 127 -11.48 6.55 -1.69
N ARG A 128 -11.97 6.89 -0.49
CA ARG A 128 -12.23 8.27 -0.04
C ARG A 128 -11.07 8.96 0.72
N LYS A 129 -9.89 8.35 0.81
CA LYS A 129 -8.74 8.92 1.54
C LYS A 129 -8.14 10.17 0.86
N PHE A 130 -8.40 10.32 -0.44
CA PHE A 130 -7.91 11.44 -1.25
C PHE A 130 -9.08 12.06 -2.02
N SER A 131 -8.94 13.32 -2.39
CA SER A 131 -9.76 13.93 -3.44
C SER A 131 -9.29 13.40 -4.79
N ALA A 132 -9.98 12.38 -5.31
CA ALA A 132 -9.51 11.62 -6.45
C ALA A 132 -10.07 12.13 -7.79
N TYR A 133 -9.22 12.16 -8.81
CA TYR A 133 -9.52 12.59 -10.18
C TYR A 133 -9.09 11.50 -11.15
N LEU A 134 -10.06 10.83 -11.77
CA LEU A 134 -9.80 9.75 -12.72
C LEU A 134 -9.78 10.26 -14.17
N TRP A 135 -8.62 10.13 -14.80
CA TRP A 135 -8.37 10.52 -16.18
C TRP A 135 -8.76 11.98 -16.48
N PRO A 136 -8.21 12.95 -15.72
CA PRO A 136 -8.45 14.36 -16.01
C PRO A 136 -7.72 14.77 -17.29
N SER A 137 -8.16 15.88 -17.90
CA SER A 137 -7.52 16.47 -19.08
C SER A 137 -7.34 17.96 -18.84
N LEU A 138 -6.20 18.50 -19.27
CA LEU A 138 -5.89 19.93 -19.22
C LEU A 138 -6.79 20.75 -20.16
N GLU A 139 -7.26 20.15 -21.25
CA GLU A 139 -8.02 20.82 -22.31
C GLU A 139 -9.52 20.96 -21.96
N SER A 140 -10.02 20.09 -21.09
CA SER A 140 -11.43 20.09 -20.68
C SER A 140 -11.58 20.90 -19.40
N GLY A 141 -11.99 22.16 -19.52
CA GLY A 141 -12.23 23.07 -18.39
C GLY A 141 -13.19 22.56 -17.29
N GLY A 142 -13.85 21.41 -17.48
CA GLY A 142 -14.67 20.73 -16.47
C GLY A 142 -13.91 19.80 -15.51
N ASN A 143 -12.65 19.43 -15.78
CA ASN A 143 -11.84 18.53 -14.94
C ASN A 143 -10.57 19.22 -14.39
N ALA A 144 -10.59 20.54 -14.23
CA ALA A 144 -9.48 21.27 -13.64
C ALA A 144 -9.30 20.84 -12.17
N ILE A 145 -8.12 20.31 -11.85
CA ILE A 145 -7.77 19.93 -10.48
C ILE A 145 -7.64 21.21 -9.66
N PRO A 146 -8.48 21.42 -8.63
CA PRO A 146 -8.46 22.64 -7.83
C PRO A 146 -7.13 22.88 -7.12
N ASP A 147 -6.90 24.10 -6.64
CA ASP A 147 -5.70 24.48 -5.89
C ASP A 147 -6.02 24.85 -4.45
N HIS A 148 -6.00 23.84 -3.57
CA HIS A 148 -6.21 23.96 -2.11
C HIS A 148 -5.40 22.88 -1.38
N ARG A 149 -5.43 22.89 -0.04
CA ARG A 149 -4.56 22.03 0.81
C ARG A 149 -4.93 20.54 0.83
N ASP A 150 -6.12 20.14 0.38
CA ASP A 150 -6.51 18.73 0.43
C ASP A 150 -5.60 17.87 -0.46
N LEU A 151 -5.30 16.67 -0.01
CA LEU A 151 -4.47 15.73 -0.77
C LEU A 151 -5.29 15.16 -1.94
N LYS A 152 -4.73 15.26 -3.15
CA LYS A 152 -5.38 14.92 -4.41
C LYS A 152 -4.70 13.74 -5.06
N LEU A 153 -5.49 12.72 -5.39
CA LEU A 153 -5.03 11.56 -6.12
C LEU A 153 -5.43 11.69 -7.60
N VAL A 154 -4.46 11.83 -8.47
CA VAL A 154 -4.67 11.97 -9.91
C VAL A 154 -4.34 10.64 -10.57
N VAL A 155 -5.37 9.91 -10.99
CA VAL A 155 -5.18 8.62 -11.67
C VAL A 155 -5.13 8.89 -13.17
N LEU A 156 -3.95 8.74 -13.77
CA LEU A 156 -3.74 9.00 -15.20
C LEU A 156 -4.28 7.86 -16.06
N ARG A 157 -4.48 8.15 -17.35
CA ARG A 157 -4.92 7.11 -18.29
C ARG A 157 -3.81 6.07 -18.47
N PRO A 158 -4.13 4.79 -18.74
CA PRO A 158 -3.09 3.77 -18.90
C PRO A 158 -2.13 3.99 -20.08
N ASP A 159 -2.54 4.78 -21.07
CA ASP A 159 -1.76 5.21 -22.22
C ASP A 159 -0.92 6.48 -21.95
N ASP A 160 -1.13 7.15 -20.82
CA ASP A 160 -0.41 8.36 -20.45
C ASP A 160 0.83 8.03 -19.60
N ALA A 161 2.01 8.31 -20.16
CA ALA A 161 3.30 8.15 -19.49
C ALA A 161 3.62 9.26 -18.45
N GLY A 162 2.72 10.21 -18.26
CA GLY A 162 2.85 11.32 -17.32
C GLY A 162 3.61 12.53 -17.88
N SER A 163 3.66 12.70 -19.21
CA SER A 163 4.41 13.80 -19.83
C SER A 163 3.89 15.19 -19.45
N GLN A 164 2.60 15.30 -19.13
CA GLN A 164 1.94 16.54 -18.74
C GLN A 164 2.01 16.82 -17.23
N ILE A 165 2.56 15.91 -16.41
CA ILE A 165 2.62 16.08 -14.95
C ILE A 165 3.29 17.40 -14.52
N PRO A 166 4.42 17.84 -15.12
CA PRO A 166 5.02 19.13 -14.78
C PRO A 166 4.05 20.30 -14.94
N GLN A 167 3.23 20.29 -16.00
CA GLN A 167 2.22 21.32 -16.24
C GLN A 167 1.10 21.29 -15.19
N TRP A 168 0.66 20.10 -14.77
CA TRP A 168 -0.32 19.95 -13.69
C TRP A 168 0.20 20.46 -12.34
N ILE A 169 1.50 20.29 -12.08
CA ILE A 169 2.17 20.77 -10.86
C ILE A 169 2.35 22.29 -10.91
N GLU A 170 2.64 22.87 -12.06
CA GLU A 170 2.87 24.31 -12.20
C GLU A 170 1.59 25.15 -12.31
N ARG A 171 0.53 24.59 -12.88
CA ARG A 171 -0.69 25.34 -13.25
C ARG A 171 -1.98 24.72 -12.74
N HIS A 172 -2.97 25.58 -12.55
CA HIS A 172 -4.37 25.20 -12.35
C HIS A 172 -5.26 26.11 -13.20
N GLY A 173 -5.93 25.56 -14.21
CA GLY A 173 -6.59 26.39 -15.23
C GLY A 173 -5.61 27.39 -15.86
N GLU A 174 -5.97 28.67 -15.86
CA GLU A 174 -5.13 29.77 -16.36
C GLU A 174 -4.09 30.28 -15.34
N GLY A 175 -4.20 29.89 -14.07
CA GLY A 175 -3.37 30.37 -12.97
C GLY A 175 -2.16 29.50 -12.66
N PHE A 176 -1.21 30.05 -11.89
CA PHE A 176 -0.13 29.26 -11.29
C PHE A 176 -0.63 28.54 -10.05
N ARG A 177 -0.17 27.30 -9.87
CA ARG A 177 -0.49 26.48 -8.71
C ARG A 177 0.41 26.84 -7.53
N GLU A 178 -0.19 27.09 -6.39
CA GLU A 178 0.50 27.30 -5.12
C GLU A 178 0.71 25.98 -4.38
N TYR A 179 -0.33 25.16 -4.19
CA TYR A 179 -0.27 23.96 -3.35
C TYR A 179 0.22 22.72 -4.10
N LYS A 180 1.46 22.79 -4.58
CA LYS A 180 2.09 21.77 -5.43
C LYS A 180 2.30 20.43 -4.73
N ASN A 181 2.57 20.44 -3.42
CA ASN A 181 2.80 19.25 -2.61
C ASN A 181 1.52 18.54 -2.14
N THR A 182 0.41 18.76 -2.85
CA THR A 182 -0.86 18.09 -2.58
C THR A 182 -1.22 17.08 -3.66
N LEU A 183 -0.42 16.96 -4.72
CA LEU A 183 -0.72 16.17 -5.91
C LEU A 183 0.07 14.86 -5.91
N PHE A 184 -0.65 13.75 -6.03
CA PHE A 184 -0.10 12.41 -6.18
C PHE A 184 -0.59 11.83 -7.50
N PHE A 185 0.30 11.58 -8.45
CA PHE A 185 -0.06 11.08 -9.78
C PHE A 185 0.16 9.58 -9.87
N ALA A 186 -0.88 8.80 -10.12
CA ALA A 186 -0.78 7.37 -10.34
C ALA A 186 -0.56 7.07 -11.82
N LEU A 187 0.54 6.35 -12.09
CA LEU A 187 0.98 5.95 -13.43
C LEU A 187 0.71 4.47 -13.63
N ALA A 188 0.23 4.10 -14.82
CA ALA A 188 -0.02 2.70 -15.15
C ALA A 188 1.24 2.00 -15.65
N ASP A 189 1.45 0.77 -15.19
CA ASP A 189 2.38 -0.17 -15.78
C ASP A 189 1.81 -0.78 -17.07
N VAL A 190 2.61 -0.76 -18.14
CA VAL A 190 2.19 -1.21 -19.47
C VAL A 190 1.86 -2.71 -19.50
N GLY A 191 2.64 -3.53 -18.78
CA GLY A 191 2.43 -4.98 -18.75
C GLY A 191 1.18 -5.36 -17.97
N ALA A 192 0.99 -4.76 -16.79
CA ALA A 192 -0.20 -4.92 -15.97
C ALA A 192 -1.45 -4.38 -16.66
N PHE A 193 -1.34 -3.27 -17.38
CA PHE A 193 -2.43 -2.74 -18.21
C PHE A 193 -2.85 -3.73 -19.29
N ALA A 194 -1.90 -4.31 -20.04
CA ALA A 194 -2.21 -5.30 -21.05
C ALA A 194 -2.99 -6.49 -20.47
N LYS A 195 -2.60 -6.96 -19.28
CA LYS A 195 -3.30 -8.03 -18.56
C LYS A 195 -4.71 -7.63 -18.14
N LEU A 196 -4.87 -6.48 -17.47
CA LEU A 196 -6.18 -6.00 -17.02
C LEU A 196 -7.13 -5.77 -18.20
N ARG A 197 -6.63 -5.21 -19.30
CA ARG A 197 -7.38 -5.04 -20.56
C ARG A 197 -7.94 -6.35 -21.07
N GLU A 198 -7.13 -7.40 -21.12
CA GLU A 198 -7.58 -8.72 -21.57
C GLU A 198 -8.61 -9.34 -20.61
N ASP A 199 -8.48 -9.12 -19.30
CA ASP A 199 -9.44 -9.58 -18.29
C ASP A 199 -10.78 -8.84 -18.39
N VAL A 200 -10.77 -7.52 -18.66
CA VAL A 200 -11.98 -6.73 -18.93
C VAL A 200 -12.68 -7.22 -20.19
N LYS A 201 -11.96 -7.39 -21.30
CA LYS A 201 -12.53 -7.92 -22.55
C LYS A 201 -13.14 -9.31 -22.36
N THR A 202 -12.45 -10.16 -21.61
CA THR A 202 -12.94 -11.52 -21.29
C THR A 202 -14.22 -11.45 -20.46
N THR A 203 -14.32 -10.51 -19.52
CA THR A 203 -15.52 -10.28 -18.70
C THR A 203 -16.70 -9.82 -19.56
N LEU A 204 -16.49 -8.85 -20.46
CA LEU A 204 -17.51 -8.37 -21.39
C LEU A 204 -18.01 -9.50 -22.31
N ALA A 205 -17.10 -10.28 -22.88
CA ALA A 205 -17.44 -11.44 -23.69
C ALA A 205 -18.28 -12.46 -22.90
N LEU A 206 -17.88 -12.81 -21.68
CA LEU A 206 -18.63 -13.73 -20.82
C LEU A 206 -20.02 -13.18 -20.44
N GLN A 207 -20.14 -11.87 -20.21
CA GLN A 207 -21.42 -11.23 -19.92
C GLN A 207 -22.37 -11.29 -21.13
N GLU A 208 -21.87 -11.04 -22.33
CA GLU A 208 -22.68 -11.12 -23.55
C GLU A 208 -23.12 -12.56 -23.83
N ILE A 209 -22.22 -13.53 -23.66
CA ILE A 209 -22.55 -14.96 -23.77
C ILE A 209 -23.64 -15.33 -22.76
N LYS A 210 -23.50 -14.89 -21.49
CA LYS A 210 -24.51 -15.15 -20.47
C LYS A 210 -25.86 -14.51 -20.84
N ALA A 211 -25.84 -13.28 -21.34
CA ALA A 211 -27.06 -12.60 -21.78
C ALA A 211 -27.76 -13.35 -22.93
N GLY A 212 -27.00 -13.89 -23.88
CA GLY A 212 -27.52 -14.72 -24.98
C GLY A 212 -28.08 -16.08 -24.52
N ILE A 213 -27.62 -16.61 -23.38
CA ILE A 213 -28.24 -17.78 -22.74
C ILE A 213 -29.55 -17.37 -22.10
N ASP A 214 -29.54 -16.28 -21.32
CA ASP A 214 -30.70 -15.77 -20.58
C ASP A 214 -31.85 -15.35 -21.51
N SER A 215 -31.55 -14.83 -22.71
CA SER A 215 -32.53 -14.45 -23.74
C SER A 215 -33.03 -15.63 -24.60
N GLY A 216 -32.38 -16.80 -24.49
CA GLY A 216 -32.70 -17.98 -25.30
C GLY A 216 -32.13 -17.97 -26.72
N GLU A 217 -31.23 -17.04 -27.05
CA GLU A 217 -30.51 -17.03 -28.35
C GLU A 217 -29.52 -18.19 -28.49
N THR A 218 -28.92 -18.62 -27.38
CA THR A 218 -27.91 -19.70 -27.34
C THR A 218 -28.25 -20.79 -26.33
N PRO A 219 -29.39 -21.48 -26.47
CA PRO A 219 -29.89 -22.44 -25.48
C PRO A 219 -28.98 -23.66 -25.32
N GLN A 220 -28.11 -23.95 -26.31
CA GLN A 220 -27.17 -25.07 -26.22
C GLN A 220 -26.09 -24.87 -25.15
N LEU A 221 -25.87 -23.63 -24.69
CA LEU A 221 -24.87 -23.28 -23.70
C LEU A 221 -25.39 -23.26 -22.25
N GLU A 222 -26.66 -23.54 -22.01
CA GLU A 222 -27.25 -23.59 -20.65
C GLU A 222 -26.45 -24.54 -19.73
N THR A 223 -25.98 -25.66 -20.27
CA THR A 223 -25.13 -26.64 -19.56
C THR A 223 -23.79 -26.08 -19.08
N ARG A 224 -23.35 -24.92 -19.59
CA ARG A 224 -22.09 -24.25 -19.23
C ARG A 224 -22.29 -22.99 -18.37
N ARG A 225 -23.51 -22.69 -17.95
CA ARG A 225 -23.82 -21.49 -17.17
C ARG A 225 -22.97 -21.38 -15.90
N ASP A 226 -22.81 -22.48 -15.17
CA ASP A 226 -21.99 -22.54 -13.97
C ASP A 226 -20.49 -22.34 -14.25
N GLU A 227 -20.00 -22.80 -15.41
CA GLU A 227 -18.63 -22.55 -15.84
C GLU A 227 -18.42 -21.06 -16.12
N ILE A 228 -19.33 -20.43 -16.88
CA ILE A 228 -19.31 -19.00 -17.21
C ILE A 228 -19.35 -18.17 -15.93
N GLN A 229 -20.26 -18.47 -15.01
CA GLN A 229 -20.39 -17.74 -13.75
C GLN A 229 -19.15 -17.86 -12.87
N ARG A 230 -18.57 -19.07 -12.74
CA ARG A 230 -17.33 -19.27 -11.99
C ARG A 230 -16.16 -18.48 -12.57
N ARG A 231 -15.99 -18.50 -13.90
CA ARG A 231 -14.94 -17.72 -14.59
C ARG A 231 -15.14 -16.22 -14.37
N LEU A 232 -16.37 -15.72 -14.51
CA LEU A 232 -16.71 -14.32 -14.28
C LEU A 232 -16.38 -13.89 -12.85
N GLN A 233 -16.77 -14.68 -11.86
CA GLN A 233 -16.48 -14.41 -10.45
C GLN A 233 -14.98 -14.44 -10.15
N SER A 234 -14.24 -15.40 -10.73
CA SER A 234 -12.79 -15.48 -10.56
C SER A 234 -12.09 -14.23 -11.09
N ILE A 235 -12.40 -13.81 -12.31
CA ILE A 235 -11.78 -12.62 -12.93
C ILE A 235 -12.12 -11.37 -12.11
N ARG A 236 -13.39 -11.23 -11.69
CA ARG A 236 -13.84 -10.08 -10.89
C ARG A 236 -13.15 -9.97 -9.53
N ARG A 237 -12.88 -11.11 -8.88
CA ARG A 237 -12.15 -11.13 -7.60
C ARG A 237 -10.72 -10.61 -7.77
N ASP A 238 -10.12 -10.83 -8.94
CA ASP A 238 -8.73 -10.46 -9.20
C ASP A 238 -8.59 -8.99 -9.66
N PHE A 239 -9.70 -8.30 -10.00
CA PHE A 239 -9.66 -6.90 -10.44
C PHE A 239 -9.03 -5.96 -9.42
N SER A 240 -9.41 -6.07 -8.14
CA SER A 240 -8.88 -5.20 -7.09
C SER A 240 -7.35 -5.28 -7.01
N TYR A 241 -6.80 -6.49 -7.01
CA TYR A 241 -5.36 -6.72 -7.06
C TYR A 241 -4.72 -6.20 -8.36
N ASN A 242 -5.33 -6.49 -9.52
CA ASN A 242 -4.78 -6.11 -10.82
C ASN A 242 -4.77 -4.60 -11.03
N VAL A 243 -5.77 -3.86 -10.52
CA VAL A 243 -5.80 -2.39 -10.56
C VAL A 243 -4.69 -1.80 -9.70
N ARG A 244 -4.50 -2.30 -8.46
CA ARG A 244 -3.37 -1.86 -7.61
C ARG A 244 -2.02 -2.18 -8.25
N ARG A 245 -1.88 -3.38 -8.85
CA ARG A 245 -0.66 -3.79 -9.56
C ARG A 245 -0.39 -2.90 -10.78
N MET A 246 -1.44 -2.49 -11.49
CA MET A 246 -1.32 -1.59 -12.63
C MET A 246 -0.84 -0.21 -12.19
N TYR A 247 -1.40 0.35 -11.12
CA TYR A 247 -1.01 1.65 -10.60
C TYR A 247 -0.04 1.56 -9.41
N HIS A 248 1.00 0.75 -9.50
CA HIS A 248 1.96 0.64 -8.40
C HIS A 248 2.98 1.80 -8.35
N THR A 249 3.10 2.55 -9.45
CA THR A 249 4.03 3.68 -9.54
C THR A 249 3.27 4.99 -9.31
N LEU A 250 3.77 5.81 -8.38
CA LEU A 250 3.32 7.17 -8.14
C LEU A 250 4.39 8.17 -8.58
N GLN A 251 3.98 9.33 -9.08
CA GLN A 251 4.82 10.49 -9.29
C GLN A 251 4.39 11.61 -8.34
N ILE A 252 5.35 12.11 -7.57
CA ILE A 252 5.15 13.11 -6.51
C ILE A 252 6.21 14.18 -6.70
N GLY A 253 5.75 15.39 -7.06
CA GLY A 253 6.66 16.40 -7.62
C GLY A 253 7.39 15.86 -8.85
N GLU A 254 8.72 15.92 -8.82
CA GLU A 254 9.59 15.39 -9.88
C GLU A 254 10.02 13.94 -9.65
N ARG A 255 9.70 13.36 -8.50
CA ARG A 255 10.18 12.03 -8.10
C ARG A 255 9.16 10.95 -8.45
N ARG A 256 9.66 9.79 -8.87
CA ARG A 256 8.86 8.59 -9.04
C ARG A 256 9.09 7.65 -7.87
N VAL A 257 8.02 7.14 -7.32
CA VAL A 257 7.98 6.22 -6.19
C VAL A 257 7.31 4.93 -6.65
N ASP A 258 8.04 3.83 -6.58
CA ASP A 258 7.52 2.49 -6.83
C ASP A 258 7.06 1.89 -5.49
N LEU A 259 5.76 1.58 -5.38
CA LEU A 259 5.16 0.98 -4.19
C LEU A 259 5.30 -0.56 -4.16
N GLY A 260 5.93 -1.14 -5.18
CA GLY A 260 6.15 -2.57 -5.31
C GLY A 260 4.88 -3.36 -5.59
N GLN A 261 4.87 -4.62 -5.14
CA GLN A 261 3.73 -5.50 -5.37
C GLN A 261 2.68 -5.35 -4.27
N PRO A 262 1.39 -5.15 -4.63
CA PRO A 262 0.33 -5.07 -3.65
C PRO A 262 0.14 -6.42 -2.95
N VAL A 263 -0.27 -6.38 -1.68
CA VAL A 263 -0.65 -7.59 -0.95
C VAL A 263 -1.92 -8.21 -1.56
N THR A 264 -2.01 -9.54 -1.54
CA THR A 264 -3.20 -10.27 -1.95
C THR A 264 -4.40 -9.91 -1.07
N GLY A 265 -5.56 -9.71 -1.68
CA GLY A 265 -6.79 -9.37 -0.97
C GLY A 265 -7.54 -8.21 -1.63
N ASN A 266 -8.67 -7.83 -1.04
CA ASN A 266 -9.47 -6.70 -1.51
C ASN A 266 -9.17 -5.47 -0.65
N GLU A 267 -8.65 -4.42 -1.27
CA GLU A 267 -8.34 -3.14 -0.64
C GLU A 267 -8.47 -2.04 -1.69
N SER A 268 -9.09 -0.90 -1.34
CA SER A 268 -9.16 0.23 -2.27
C SER A 268 -7.76 0.77 -2.58
N LEU A 269 -7.57 1.27 -3.80
CA LEU A 269 -6.35 1.92 -4.26
C LEU A 269 -5.92 3.05 -3.30
N SER A 270 -6.88 3.86 -2.86
CA SER A 270 -6.65 4.97 -1.94
C SER A 270 -6.19 4.53 -0.54
N ASN A 271 -6.70 3.41 -0.02
CA ASN A 271 -6.26 2.90 1.28
C ASN A 271 -4.85 2.32 1.20
N TRP A 272 -4.57 1.60 0.11
CA TRP A 272 -3.23 1.05 -0.14
C TRP A 272 -2.21 2.19 -0.24
N TYR A 273 -2.45 3.19 -1.07
CA TYR A 273 -1.59 4.36 -1.17
C TYR A 273 -1.42 5.09 0.16
N TRP A 274 -2.50 5.25 0.92
CA TRP A 274 -2.40 5.89 2.23
C TRP A 274 -1.44 5.13 3.15
N ARG A 275 -1.55 3.80 3.21
CA ARG A 275 -0.65 2.95 4.00
C ARG A 275 0.80 3.06 3.54
N GLU A 276 1.05 2.95 2.23
CA GLU A 276 2.43 2.98 1.72
C GLU A 276 3.04 4.38 1.83
N LEU A 277 2.31 5.44 1.50
CA LEU A 277 2.82 6.83 1.56
C LEU A 277 3.04 7.33 3.00
N THR A 278 2.36 6.75 3.99
CA THR A 278 2.58 7.03 5.41
C THR A 278 3.61 6.10 6.07
N SER A 279 4.11 5.11 5.34
CA SER A 279 5.16 4.23 5.82
C SER A 279 6.47 5.00 6.05
N MET A 280 7.32 4.48 6.92
CA MET A 280 8.64 5.09 7.18
C MET A 280 9.59 4.99 5.98
N ASP A 281 9.34 4.05 5.07
CA ASP A 281 10.20 3.81 3.90
C ASP A 281 9.97 4.86 2.81
N VAL A 282 8.70 5.23 2.58
CA VAL A 282 8.31 6.22 1.56
C VAL A 282 8.21 7.61 2.16
N GLY A 283 7.47 7.78 3.26
CA GLY A 283 7.47 9.01 4.07
C GLY A 283 6.90 10.27 3.41
N GLU A 284 6.18 10.15 2.29
CA GLU A 284 5.66 11.30 1.53
C GLU A 284 4.48 11.98 2.21
N ILE A 285 3.70 11.22 3.00
CA ILE A 285 2.62 11.74 3.84
C ILE A 285 2.97 11.51 5.31
N VAL A 286 2.95 12.57 6.11
CA VAL A 286 3.27 12.49 7.54
C VAL A 286 2.04 12.66 8.41
N THR A 287 1.86 11.73 9.34
CA THR A 287 0.82 11.78 10.38
C THR A 287 1.33 12.37 11.70
N GLN A 288 2.66 12.48 11.84
CA GLN A 288 3.33 13.10 12.97
C GLN A 288 4.58 13.84 12.48
N ILE A 289 4.78 15.06 12.96
CA ILE A 289 5.96 15.87 12.68
C ILE A 289 6.66 16.18 14.00
N GLY A 290 7.97 15.96 14.05
CA GLY A 290 8.78 16.33 15.21
C GLY A 290 9.04 17.84 15.25
N HIS A 291 8.91 18.46 16.43
CA HIS A 291 9.18 19.89 16.62
C HIS A 291 10.59 20.32 16.17
N ARG A 292 11.59 19.42 16.27
CA ARG A 292 12.97 19.67 15.80
C ARG A 292 13.05 19.95 14.31
N ALA A 293 12.21 19.30 13.50
CA ALA A 293 12.17 19.53 12.05
C ALA A 293 11.68 20.95 11.75
N LEU A 294 10.70 21.45 12.52
CA LEU A 294 10.22 22.82 12.39
C LEU A 294 11.31 23.84 12.73
N THR A 295 12.05 23.60 13.83
CA THR A 295 13.16 24.48 14.23
C THR A 295 14.25 24.53 13.16
N ALA A 296 14.69 23.36 12.67
CA ALA A 296 15.78 23.26 11.70
C ALA A 296 15.44 23.87 10.34
N LYS A 297 14.18 23.74 9.88
CA LYS A 297 13.76 24.22 8.55
C LYS A 297 13.28 25.66 8.54
N PHE A 298 12.54 26.11 9.55
CA PHE A 298 11.86 27.41 9.51
C PHE A 298 12.52 28.48 10.41
N LEU A 299 13.16 28.08 11.52
CA LEU A 299 13.69 29.00 12.54
C LEU A 299 15.23 29.03 12.60
N ALA A 300 15.93 28.31 11.72
CA ALA A 300 17.40 28.29 11.72
C ALA A 300 18.03 29.62 11.25
N GLN A 301 17.34 30.37 10.37
CA GLN A 301 17.82 31.63 9.80
C GLN A 301 16.86 32.81 10.06
N ASN A 302 15.72 32.56 10.70
CA ASN A 302 14.68 33.55 10.94
C ASN A 302 14.45 33.71 12.45
N GLU A 303 14.27 34.95 12.91
CA GLU A 303 13.94 35.25 14.30
C GLU A 303 12.50 34.87 14.65
N HIS A 304 11.59 35.04 13.69
CA HIS A 304 10.20 34.65 13.80
C HIS A 304 9.62 34.28 12.43
N VAL A 305 8.59 33.42 12.40
CA VAL A 305 7.86 33.01 11.19
C VAL A 305 6.38 32.84 11.49
N ALA A 306 5.50 33.36 10.64
CA ALA A 306 4.05 33.16 10.78
C ALA A 306 3.66 31.68 10.71
N VAL A 307 2.79 31.24 11.60
CA VAL A 307 2.32 29.85 11.70
C VAL A 307 1.56 29.43 10.43
N SER A 308 0.82 30.35 9.83
CA SER A 308 0.15 30.15 8.53
C SER A 308 1.15 29.87 7.40
N VAL A 309 2.28 30.58 7.38
CA VAL A 309 3.35 30.38 6.39
C VAL A 309 4.01 29.02 6.59
N VAL A 310 4.28 28.61 7.84
CA VAL A 310 4.82 27.27 8.13
C VAL A 310 3.90 26.18 7.59
N LEU A 311 2.60 26.26 7.88
CA LEU A 311 1.62 25.30 7.36
C LEU A 311 1.59 25.29 5.83
N ASP A 312 1.54 26.46 5.20
CA ASP A 312 1.50 26.57 3.75
C ASP A 312 2.75 25.98 3.10
N GLN A 313 3.94 26.22 3.64
CA GLN A 313 5.19 25.71 3.08
C GLN A 313 5.20 24.18 2.95
N PHE A 314 4.60 23.46 3.90
CA PHE A 314 4.44 22.01 3.81
C PHE A 314 3.58 21.57 2.61
N TYR A 315 2.56 22.34 2.23
CA TYR A 315 1.70 22.04 1.09
C TYR A 315 2.17 22.66 -0.23
N LYS A 316 3.03 23.69 -0.17
CA LYS A 316 3.56 24.39 -1.35
C LYS A 316 4.87 23.78 -1.86
N ASN A 317 5.74 23.27 -0.98
CA ASN A 317 7.05 22.75 -1.34
C ASN A 317 7.06 21.21 -1.50
N PRO A 318 7.26 20.66 -2.71
CA PRO A 318 7.35 19.21 -2.95
C PRO A 318 8.54 18.49 -2.30
N GLU A 319 9.54 19.21 -1.80
CA GLU A 319 10.68 18.62 -1.08
C GLU A 319 10.35 18.28 0.38
N LEU A 320 9.22 18.76 0.90
CA LEU A 320 8.75 18.45 2.25
C LEU A 320 7.71 17.34 2.19
N PRO A 321 7.56 16.52 3.24
CA PRO A 321 6.46 15.58 3.31
C PRO A 321 5.13 16.32 3.52
N ALA A 322 4.08 15.88 2.84
CA ALA A 322 2.74 16.45 2.93
C ALA A 322 2.08 16.04 4.27
N PRO A 323 1.60 16.99 5.10
CA PRO A 323 0.87 16.64 6.31
C PRO A 323 -0.47 16.01 5.95
N ALA A 324 -0.80 14.89 6.60
CA ALA A 324 -2.07 14.20 6.45
C ALA A 324 -3.28 15.12 6.72
N GLU A 325 -3.13 16.03 7.69
CA GLU A 325 -4.09 17.05 8.05
C GLU A 325 -3.36 18.26 8.68
N PRO A 326 -3.95 19.47 8.65
CA PRO A 326 -3.35 20.65 9.27
C PRO A 326 -3.03 20.47 10.77
N GLY A 327 -3.82 19.63 11.47
CA GLY A 327 -3.63 19.30 12.88
C GLY A 327 -2.27 18.65 13.20
N VAL A 328 -1.64 17.98 12.21
CA VAL A 328 -0.31 17.40 12.40
C VAL A 328 0.74 18.48 12.67
N VAL A 329 0.66 19.59 11.94
CA VAL A 329 1.55 20.75 12.12
C VAL A 329 1.22 21.45 13.43
N ALA A 330 -0.06 21.62 13.76
CA ALA A 330 -0.49 22.21 15.04
C ALA A 330 0.08 21.45 16.24
N ARG A 331 0.01 20.11 16.22
CA ARG A 331 0.58 19.25 17.26
C ARG A 331 2.10 19.37 17.36
N ALA A 332 2.79 19.47 16.22
CA ALA A 332 4.23 19.67 16.20
C ALA A 332 4.64 21.03 16.81
N ILE A 333 3.85 22.08 16.57
CA ILE A 333 4.04 23.39 17.18
C ILE A 333 3.79 23.32 18.69
N GLN A 334 2.67 22.72 19.12
CA GLN A 334 2.32 22.53 20.53
C GLN A 334 3.47 21.86 21.32
N LEU A 335 3.99 20.74 20.82
CA LEU A 335 5.11 20.02 21.44
C LEU A 335 6.40 20.84 21.44
N GLY A 336 6.61 21.67 20.42
CA GLY A 336 7.76 22.57 20.35
C GLY A 336 7.72 23.71 21.36
N VAL A 337 6.53 24.25 21.63
CA VAL A 337 6.31 25.28 22.65
C VAL A 337 6.45 24.71 24.05
N GLU A 338 5.84 23.55 24.31
CA GLU A 338 5.92 22.85 25.59
C GLU A 338 7.36 22.44 25.94
N SER A 339 8.12 21.94 24.96
CA SER A 339 9.54 21.58 25.14
C SER A 339 10.48 22.80 25.19
N GLY A 340 9.98 24.02 24.93
CA GLY A 340 10.79 25.24 24.88
C GLY A 340 11.77 25.27 23.69
N ALA A 341 11.48 24.57 22.59
CA ALA A 341 12.27 24.62 21.37
C ALA A 341 12.07 25.95 20.61
N PHE A 342 10.87 26.52 20.69
CA PHE A 342 10.46 27.83 20.17
C PHE A 342 9.23 28.32 20.94
N GLY A 343 8.91 29.60 20.86
CA GLY A 343 7.70 30.19 21.45
C GLY A 343 6.61 30.44 20.42
N LEU A 344 5.40 30.70 20.89
CA LEU A 344 4.27 31.16 20.09
C LEU A 344 3.85 32.54 20.59
N ALA A 345 3.70 33.52 19.72
CA ALA A 345 3.28 34.87 20.08
C ALA A 345 2.39 35.47 18.98
N GLU A 346 1.66 36.54 19.30
CA GLU A 346 0.96 37.36 18.33
C GLU A 346 1.83 38.54 17.87
N LEU A 347 1.68 38.94 16.62
CA LEU A 347 2.23 40.17 16.07
C LEU A 347 1.25 41.32 16.32
N ARG A 348 1.70 42.38 16.98
CA ARG A 348 0.99 43.68 17.07
C ARG A 348 1.90 44.76 16.49
N ASP A 349 1.38 45.54 15.55
CA ASP A 349 2.12 46.61 14.84
C ASP A 349 3.45 46.16 14.19
N GLY A 350 3.58 44.87 13.84
CA GLY A 350 4.78 44.30 13.22
C GLY A 350 5.87 43.88 14.21
N GLU A 351 5.64 44.07 15.51
CA GLU A 351 6.52 43.58 16.58
C GLU A 351 5.86 42.42 17.34
N ILE A 352 6.71 41.58 17.94
CA ILE A 352 6.26 40.43 18.74
C ILE A 352 5.69 40.98 20.04
N ASP A 353 4.41 40.74 20.31
CA ASP A 353 3.80 41.15 21.57
C ASP A 353 4.30 40.26 22.73
N PRO A 354 5.08 40.80 23.69
CA PRO A 354 5.61 40.03 24.80
C PRO A 354 4.52 39.47 25.73
N GLU A 355 3.35 40.11 25.82
CA GLU A 355 2.26 39.68 26.71
C GLU A 355 1.56 38.41 26.21
N THR A 356 1.64 38.13 24.90
CA THR A 356 1.03 36.95 24.27
C THR A 356 1.99 35.78 24.09
N LEU A 357 3.26 35.95 24.50
CA LEU A 357 4.32 34.96 24.33
C LEU A 357 4.09 33.74 25.21
N LYS A 358 3.80 32.60 24.57
CA LYS A 358 3.74 31.28 25.20
C LYS A 358 5.07 30.54 24.96
N TYR A 359 5.76 30.19 26.03
CA TYR A 359 7.04 29.47 25.98
C TYR A 359 7.20 28.55 27.20
N GLN A 360 7.47 27.27 26.97
CA GLN A 360 7.46 26.21 28.01
C GLN A 360 6.09 26.10 28.72
N GLU A 361 5.02 26.22 27.94
CA GLU A 361 3.65 26.13 28.40
C GLU A 361 2.87 25.13 27.56
N THR A 362 1.95 24.40 28.19
CA THR A 362 1.06 23.47 27.51
C THR A 362 -0.13 24.24 26.91
N ILE A 363 -0.21 24.29 25.59
CA ILE A 363 -1.29 24.97 24.85
C ILE A 363 -2.31 23.91 24.41
N PRO A 364 -3.63 24.13 24.57
CA PRO A 364 -4.62 23.23 23.98
C PRO A 364 -4.61 23.34 22.44
N LEU A 365 -4.72 22.21 21.74
CA LEU A 365 -4.67 22.14 20.27
C LEU A 365 -5.69 23.08 19.59
N ASP A 366 -6.89 23.21 20.16
CA ASP A 366 -7.97 24.03 19.61
C ASP A 366 -7.72 25.54 19.72
N ALA A 367 -6.81 25.96 20.60
CA ALA A 367 -6.43 27.37 20.73
C ALA A 367 -5.37 27.80 19.71
N LEU A 368 -4.84 26.86 18.91
CA LEU A 368 -3.88 27.17 17.86
C LEU A 368 -4.60 27.48 16.55
N THR A 369 -4.68 28.76 16.22
CA THR A 369 -5.20 29.24 14.95
C THR A 369 -4.06 29.51 13.97
N PHE A 370 -4.25 29.10 12.71
CA PHE A 370 -3.31 29.36 11.61
C PHE A 370 -3.55 30.74 10.99
N GLU A 371 -3.70 31.76 11.84
CA GLU A 371 -3.91 33.14 11.39
C GLU A 371 -2.59 33.83 11.10
N PRO A 372 -2.55 34.80 10.15
CA PRO A 372 -1.31 35.53 9.82
C PRO A 372 -0.70 36.29 11.00
N GLY A 373 -1.51 36.67 11.99
CA GLY A 373 -1.06 37.38 13.19
C GLY A 373 -0.31 36.51 14.19
N VAL A 374 -0.33 35.17 14.06
CA VAL A 374 0.33 34.26 15.01
C VAL A 374 1.68 33.81 14.47
N VAL A 375 2.75 34.01 15.25
CA VAL A 375 4.14 33.70 14.86
C VAL A 375 4.80 32.70 15.80
N LEU A 376 5.64 31.84 15.20
CA LEU A 376 6.66 31.08 15.90
C LEU A 376 7.87 31.98 16.13
N VAL A 377 8.38 31.98 17.36
CA VAL A 377 9.52 32.80 17.78
C VAL A 377 10.69 31.90 18.14
N ALA A 378 11.88 32.22 17.62
CA ALA A 378 13.08 31.43 17.87
C ALA A 378 13.47 31.44 19.37
N LYS A 379 14.03 30.32 19.85
CA LYS A 379 14.44 30.14 21.26
C LYS A 379 15.26 31.30 21.83
N ALA A 380 16.18 31.85 21.03
CA ALA A 380 17.04 32.95 21.46
C ALA A 380 16.23 34.22 21.80
N VAL A 381 15.22 34.53 21.00
CA VAL A 381 14.33 35.69 21.18
C VAL A 381 13.35 35.46 22.32
N CYS A 382 12.82 34.25 22.47
CA CYS A 382 11.96 33.90 23.62
C CYS A 382 12.69 34.07 24.96
N GLY A 383 13.95 33.65 25.03
CA GLY A 383 14.78 33.82 26.22
C GLY A 383 15.05 35.30 26.55
N ALA A 384 15.30 36.11 25.53
CA ALA A 384 15.54 37.55 25.69
C ALA A 384 14.28 38.30 26.16
N LEU A 385 13.11 38.02 25.55
CA LEU A 385 11.83 38.65 25.92
C LEU A 385 11.38 38.24 27.33
N ARG A 386 11.52 36.95 27.69
CA ARG A 386 11.18 36.48 29.05
C ARG A 386 12.10 37.07 30.11
N ALA A 387 13.38 37.31 29.79
CA ALA A 387 14.32 37.97 30.70
C ALA A 387 14.03 39.48 30.85
N GLN A 388 13.51 40.15 29.82
CA GLN A 388 13.09 41.56 29.87
C GLN A 388 11.78 41.78 30.63
N MET A 389 10.90 40.78 30.69
CA MET A 389 9.67 40.82 31.52
C MET A 389 9.89 40.38 32.97
N ALA A 390 11.07 39.82 33.28
CA ALA A 390 11.42 39.38 34.63
C ALA A 390 11.85 40.47 35.66
N PRO A 391 12.02 41.77 35.35
CA PRO A 391 12.35 42.77 36.37
C PRO A 391 11.20 43.75 36.62
N GLU A 392 10.10 43.33 37.27
CA GLU A 392 9.20 44.26 37.97
C GLU A 392 8.31 43.62 39.07
N MET A 393 8.80 42.58 39.76
CA MET A 393 8.13 41.99 40.94
C MET A 393 9.05 41.82 42.16
N ALA A 394 9.99 42.73 42.36
CA ALA A 394 10.87 42.72 43.54
C ALA A 394 11.03 44.12 44.15
N LEU A 395 9.93 44.73 44.58
CA LEU A 395 9.94 45.88 45.48
C LEU A 395 8.76 45.76 46.45
N ASP A 396 8.89 44.91 47.48
CA ASP A 396 8.55 45.31 48.84
C ASP A 396 9.08 44.26 49.83
N GLU A 397 10.16 44.59 50.52
CA GLU A 397 10.29 44.34 51.96
C GLU A 397 11.54 45.08 52.50
N PRO A 398 11.40 45.88 53.58
CA PRO A 398 12.52 46.61 54.17
C PRO A 398 13.35 45.72 55.10
N SER A 399 14.68 45.86 55.00
CA SER A 399 15.72 45.23 55.82
C SER A 399 15.86 45.89 57.24
N PRO A 400 16.76 45.44 58.15
CA PRO A 400 16.43 44.82 59.45
C PRO A 400 17.04 45.56 60.67
N PRO A 401 17.07 44.95 61.88
CA PRO A 401 18.37 44.83 62.57
C PRO A 401 18.58 43.44 63.19
N SER A 402 19.65 42.75 62.82
CA SER A 402 20.93 42.59 63.55
C SER A 402 20.77 41.93 64.93
N THR A 403 21.50 40.87 65.26
CA THR A 403 22.93 40.94 65.56
C THR A 403 23.57 39.55 65.60
N ARG A 404 24.78 39.45 64.99
CA ARG A 404 26.03 38.81 65.47
C ARG A 404 26.01 37.34 65.95
N ALA A 405 27.02 36.52 65.71
CA ALA A 405 28.32 36.60 65.05
C ALA A 405 28.76 35.14 64.86
N ASP A 406 29.49 34.74 63.83
CA ASP A 406 30.96 34.67 63.71
C ASP A 406 31.17 33.60 62.60
N VAL A 407 32.14 33.58 61.68
CA VAL A 407 33.37 34.33 61.40
C VAL A 407 33.79 33.94 59.96
N GLU A 408 34.33 34.93 59.24
CA GLU A 408 35.34 34.98 58.13
C GLU A 408 35.70 33.65 57.40
N VAL A 409 35.63 33.48 56.06
CA VAL A 409 36.15 34.24 54.87
C VAL A 409 37.69 34.33 54.90
N PRO A 410 38.46 33.88 53.86
CA PRO A 410 38.46 34.49 52.52
C PRO A 410 38.50 33.50 51.34
N GLU A 411 37.88 33.75 50.19
CA GLU A 411 37.91 34.87 49.22
C GLU A 411 39.06 34.79 48.19
N ALA A 412 38.65 35.12 46.95
CA ALA A 412 39.42 35.45 45.76
C ALA A 412 39.92 34.30 44.87
N GLU A 413 39.78 34.31 43.55
CA GLU A 413 39.14 35.26 42.61
C GLU A 413 39.14 34.60 41.21
N THR A 414 38.06 34.83 40.46
CA THR A 414 38.00 35.02 39.00
C THR A 414 38.53 33.95 38.01
N GLY A 415 37.68 33.64 37.02
CA GLY A 415 38.14 33.61 35.62
C GLY A 415 37.87 32.34 34.80
N VAL A 416 36.67 32.29 34.20
CA VAL A 416 36.35 31.81 32.82
C VAL A 416 36.82 30.41 32.37
N ALA A 417 35.86 29.52 32.07
CA ALA A 417 35.65 28.92 30.73
C ALA A 417 34.71 27.70 30.76
N ILE A 418 33.89 27.62 29.71
CA ILE A 418 32.87 26.62 29.38
C ILE A 418 33.44 25.19 29.32
N THR A 419 32.84 24.22 30.02
CA THR A 419 32.78 22.82 29.55
C THR A 419 31.52 22.08 30.01
N ARG A 420 31.03 21.24 29.10
CA ARG A 420 29.92 20.25 29.12
C ARG A 420 29.66 19.63 30.50
N PRO A 421 28.41 19.30 30.90
CA PRO A 421 28.20 18.39 32.02
C PRO A 421 28.66 17.00 31.58
N ALA A 422 29.87 16.66 31.98
CA ALA A 422 30.29 15.28 32.15
C ALA A 422 29.40 14.65 33.22
N VAL A 423 28.97 13.42 32.95
CA VAL A 423 28.31 12.56 33.92
C VAL A 423 29.27 12.36 35.09
N GLU A 424 28.98 12.95 36.25
CA GLU A 424 29.66 12.58 37.48
C GLU A 424 29.03 11.31 38.08
N PRO A 425 29.86 10.38 38.57
CA PRO A 425 29.41 9.10 39.09
C PRO A 425 28.81 9.29 40.48
N SER A 426 27.54 8.93 40.67
CA SER A 426 26.97 8.84 42.00
C SER A 426 27.64 7.71 42.79
N THR A 427 28.26 8.08 43.90
CA THR A 427 28.67 7.19 44.98
C THR A 427 27.41 6.64 45.66
N GLY A 428 26.89 5.54 45.14
CA GLY A 428 25.82 4.74 45.75
C GLY A 428 26.29 3.31 46.00
N GLU A 429 25.78 2.68 47.06
CA GLU A 429 26.03 1.27 47.37
C GLU A 429 25.72 0.38 46.16
N ARG A 430 26.72 -0.39 45.69
CA ARG A 430 26.60 -1.25 44.51
C ARG A 430 26.21 -2.66 44.93
N TYR A 431 25.04 -3.12 44.52
CA TYR A 431 24.62 -4.51 44.70
C TYR A 431 25.41 -5.44 43.77
N ARG A 432 26.14 -6.41 44.34
CA ARG A 432 26.95 -7.38 43.55
C ARG A 432 26.14 -8.52 42.93
N ARG A 433 24.95 -8.81 43.47
CA ARG A 433 24.00 -9.81 42.96
C ARG A 433 22.59 -9.38 43.34
N VAL A 434 21.71 -9.26 42.35
CA VAL A 434 20.30 -8.88 42.52
C VAL A 434 19.46 -9.98 41.89
N ARG A 435 18.56 -10.59 42.67
CA ARG A 435 17.54 -11.52 42.17
C ARG A 435 16.18 -10.85 42.33
N LEU A 436 15.50 -10.61 41.22
CA LEU A 436 14.17 -10.00 41.17
C LEU A 436 13.23 -11.03 40.52
N VAL A 437 12.08 -11.28 41.16
CA VAL A 437 11.00 -12.09 40.60
C VAL A 437 9.84 -11.13 40.33
N ILE A 438 9.44 -11.02 39.06
CA ILE A 438 8.40 -10.10 38.61
C ILE A 438 7.24 -10.93 38.08
N ALA A 439 6.09 -10.86 38.74
CA ALA A 439 4.88 -11.61 38.41
C ALA A 439 3.74 -10.68 37.96
N GLY A 440 2.80 -11.19 37.16
CA GLY A 440 1.59 -10.47 36.76
C GLY A 440 1.79 -9.40 35.67
N VAL A 441 2.80 -9.52 34.82
CA VAL A 441 3.02 -8.61 33.68
C VAL A 441 2.09 -8.99 32.52
N PRO A 442 1.19 -8.09 32.06
CA PRO A 442 0.37 -8.37 30.89
C PRO A 442 1.22 -8.51 29.62
N ALA A 443 0.96 -9.52 28.79
CA ALA A 443 1.71 -9.77 27.55
C ALA A 443 1.77 -8.55 26.61
N GLY A 444 0.69 -7.75 26.56
CA GLY A 444 0.63 -6.51 25.77
C GLY A 444 1.56 -5.39 26.24
N LYS A 445 2.19 -5.51 27.42
CA LYS A 445 3.14 -4.52 27.97
C LYS A 445 4.60 -4.97 27.91
N ILE A 446 4.91 -6.01 27.12
CA ILE A 446 6.29 -6.51 26.99
C ILE A 446 7.26 -5.45 26.43
N ALA A 447 6.77 -4.54 25.60
CA ALA A 447 7.55 -3.40 25.10
C ALA A 447 7.98 -2.44 26.23
N ASP A 448 7.15 -2.27 27.25
CA ASP A 448 7.44 -1.45 28.42
C ASP A 448 8.42 -2.15 29.37
N VAL A 449 8.34 -3.48 29.48
CA VAL A 449 9.36 -4.27 30.20
C VAL A 449 10.73 -4.14 29.54
N ASN A 450 10.78 -4.24 28.21
CA ASN A 450 12.03 -4.08 27.49
C ASN A 450 12.61 -2.66 27.66
N ARG A 451 11.78 -1.62 27.53
CA ARG A 451 12.21 -0.22 27.68
C ARG A 451 12.54 0.19 29.12
N GLY A 452 11.76 -0.30 30.10
CA GLY A 452 11.80 0.17 31.49
C GLY A 452 12.61 -0.70 32.43
N ILE A 453 12.84 -1.98 32.11
CA ILE A 453 13.55 -2.92 32.98
C ILE A 453 14.81 -3.43 32.29
N LEU A 454 14.69 -4.02 31.09
CA LEU A 454 15.83 -4.67 30.44
C LEU A 454 16.85 -3.67 29.87
N MET A 455 16.41 -2.63 29.16
CA MET A 455 17.30 -1.61 28.60
C MET A 455 18.11 -0.85 29.67
N PRO A 456 17.52 -0.41 30.80
CA PRO A 456 18.28 0.23 31.87
C PRO A 456 19.31 -0.71 32.52
N ILE A 457 18.96 -1.98 32.73
CA ILE A 457 19.91 -2.98 33.25
C ILE A 457 21.05 -3.20 32.25
N ASN A 458 20.74 -3.36 30.96
CA ASN A 458 21.79 -3.51 29.93
C ASN A 458 22.72 -2.28 29.89
N ARG A 459 22.16 -1.06 29.99
CA ARG A 459 22.97 0.17 30.06
C ARG A 459 23.82 0.27 31.33
N ALA A 460 23.38 -0.31 32.44
CA ALA A 460 24.05 -0.20 33.73
C ALA A 460 25.10 -1.31 33.97
N VAL A 461 24.85 -2.53 33.50
CA VAL A 461 25.68 -3.72 33.81
C VAL A 461 26.22 -4.42 32.56
N GLY A 462 25.87 -3.96 31.35
CA GLY A 462 26.20 -4.63 30.09
C GLY A 462 25.30 -5.84 29.83
N ASP A 463 25.76 -6.75 28.98
CA ASP A 463 25.05 -7.98 28.65
C ASP A 463 24.81 -8.82 29.92
N PHE A 464 23.57 -9.26 30.12
CA PHE A 464 23.16 -10.05 31.27
C PHE A 464 22.27 -11.21 30.84
N GLU A 465 22.38 -12.32 31.57
CA GLU A 465 21.46 -13.45 31.44
C GLU A 465 20.24 -13.23 32.34
N PHE A 466 19.05 -13.52 31.81
CA PHE A 466 17.82 -13.51 32.58
C PHE A 466 16.97 -14.73 32.25
N THR A 467 16.20 -15.19 33.23
CA THR A 467 15.29 -16.33 33.08
C THR A 467 13.88 -15.81 33.01
N ILE A 468 13.14 -16.21 31.97
CA ILE A 468 11.71 -15.92 31.82
C ILE A 468 10.95 -17.18 32.21
N GLU A 469 10.08 -17.07 33.20
CA GLU A 469 9.09 -18.09 33.53
C GLU A 469 7.76 -17.66 32.92
N ILE A 470 7.19 -18.49 32.06
CA ILE A 470 5.93 -18.20 31.35
C ILE A 470 4.89 -19.16 31.89
N GLU A 471 3.97 -18.64 32.70
CA GLU A 471 2.79 -19.37 33.19
C GLU A 471 1.58 -18.90 32.38
N ILE A 472 0.87 -19.83 31.74
CA ILE A 472 -0.32 -19.56 30.92
C ILE A 472 -1.51 -20.22 31.61
N GLU A 473 -2.31 -19.44 32.33
CA GLU A 473 -3.61 -19.87 32.85
C GLU A 473 -4.68 -19.56 31.80
N ILE A 474 -5.31 -20.60 31.23
CA ILE A 474 -6.39 -20.44 30.25
C ILE A 474 -7.72 -20.61 30.98
N ASP A 475 -8.48 -19.53 31.13
CA ASP A 475 -9.82 -19.55 31.70
C ASP A 475 -10.76 -20.38 30.80
N VAL A 476 -11.43 -21.38 31.38
CA VAL A 476 -12.22 -22.44 30.69
C VAL A 476 -13.51 -21.89 30.01
N THR A 477 -13.68 -20.57 29.92
CA THR A 477 -14.82 -19.94 29.24
C THR A 477 -14.53 -19.43 27.82
N SER A 478 -13.30 -19.56 27.30
CA SER A 478 -12.98 -19.26 25.90
C SER A 478 -12.44 -20.49 25.16
N GLU A 479 -13.05 -20.89 24.04
CA GLU A 479 -12.66 -22.05 23.22
C GLU A 479 -11.32 -21.91 22.46
N GLU A 480 -10.53 -20.86 22.72
CA GLU A 480 -9.24 -20.63 22.06
C GLU A 480 -8.06 -20.90 23.00
N GLY A 481 -7.53 -22.11 22.93
CA GLY A 481 -6.26 -22.49 23.58
C GLY A 481 -5.04 -22.27 22.67
N LEU A 482 -3.83 -22.37 23.25
CA LEU A 482 -2.59 -22.30 22.48
C LEU A 482 -2.40 -23.58 21.64
N SER A 483 -2.39 -23.45 20.31
CA SER A 483 -2.21 -24.62 19.44
C SER A 483 -0.79 -25.20 19.55
N LYS A 484 -0.69 -26.54 19.53
CA LYS A 484 0.58 -27.28 19.56
C LYS A 484 1.55 -26.87 18.44
N ALA A 485 1.01 -26.48 17.28
CA ALA A 485 1.81 -26.02 16.15
C ALA A 485 2.52 -24.68 16.43
N VAL A 486 1.86 -23.75 17.14
CA VAL A 486 2.46 -22.46 17.51
C VAL A 486 3.52 -22.65 18.59
N LEU A 487 3.29 -23.53 19.56
CA LEU A 487 4.27 -23.86 20.59
C LEU A 487 5.55 -24.48 20.00
N GLU A 488 5.40 -25.49 19.12
CA GLU A 488 6.54 -26.22 18.56
C GLU A 488 7.27 -25.46 17.45
N HIS A 489 6.54 -24.89 16.48
CA HIS A 489 7.14 -24.35 15.26
C HIS A 489 7.44 -22.86 15.31
N THR A 490 6.86 -22.12 16.26
CA THR A 490 7.08 -20.68 16.38
C THR A 490 7.81 -20.36 17.68
N ILE A 491 7.27 -20.78 18.83
CA ILE A 491 7.80 -20.39 20.14
C ILE A 491 9.13 -21.11 20.41
N LYS A 492 9.16 -22.45 20.36
CA LYS A 492 10.39 -23.23 20.60
C LYS A 492 11.46 -22.96 19.54
N GLU A 493 11.07 -22.74 18.28
CA GLU A 493 12.00 -22.39 17.21
C GLU A 493 12.62 -21.01 17.42
N THR A 494 11.84 -20.00 17.83
CA THR A 494 12.36 -18.67 18.15
C THR A 494 13.32 -18.73 19.34
N VAL A 495 13.00 -19.52 20.38
CA VAL A 495 13.87 -19.74 21.55
C VAL A 495 15.22 -20.33 21.13
N ARG A 496 15.24 -21.27 20.17
CA ARG A 496 16.49 -21.82 19.61
C ARG A 496 17.26 -20.80 18.79
N GLN A 497 16.57 -20.00 17.97
CA GLN A 497 17.21 -19.00 17.09
C GLN A 497 17.89 -17.88 17.86
N ILE A 498 17.40 -17.53 19.05
CA ILE A 498 18.05 -16.55 19.95
C ILE A 498 19.10 -17.19 20.88
N GLY A 499 19.42 -18.49 20.69
CA GLY A 499 20.44 -19.19 21.47
C GLY A 499 20.00 -19.59 22.90
N ALA A 500 18.71 -19.52 23.21
CA ALA A 500 18.16 -19.93 24.50
C ALA A 500 17.68 -21.40 24.47
N ARG A 501 17.45 -21.98 25.66
CA ARG A 501 16.95 -23.36 25.83
C ARG A 501 15.78 -23.41 26.79
N VAL A 502 14.78 -24.24 26.50
CA VAL A 502 13.69 -24.53 27.44
C VAL A 502 14.26 -25.41 28.56
N VAL A 503 14.09 -24.99 29.81
CA VAL A 503 14.72 -25.62 30.99
C VAL A 503 13.77 -26.56 31.73
N ASP A 504 12.46 -26.29 31.67
CA ASP A 504 11.40 -27.14 32.22
C ASP A 504 10.13 -26.99 31.36
N GLU A 505 9.37 -28.07 31.16
CA GLU A 505 8.14 -28.10 30.35
C GLU A 505 7.13 -29.06 31.01
N GLN A 506 5.99 -28.51 31.46
CA GLN A 506 4.82 -29.27 31.91
C GLN A 506 3.64 -28.89 31.03
N LEU A 507 2.99 -29.90 30.43
CA LEU A 507 1.84 -29.77 29.54
C LEU A 507 0.68 -30.55 30.18
N GLU A 508 -0.45 -29.89 30.44
CA GLU A 508 -1.71 -30.55 30.82
C GLU A 508 -2.73 -30.52 29.69
#